data_AF-A0A2N2E147-F1
#
_entry.id   AF-A0A2N2E147-F1
#
_cell.length_a   1.000
_cell.length_b   1.000
_cell.length_c   1.000
_cell.angle_alpha   90.00
_cell.angle_beta   90.00
_cell.angle_gamma   90.00
#
_symmetry.space_group_name_H-M   'P 1'
#
loop_
_entity.id
_entity.type
_entity.pdbx_description
1 polymer ?
#
loop_
_entity_poly.entity_id
_entity_poly.type
_entity_poly.pdbx_seq_one_letter_code
_entity_poly.pdbx_strand_id
1 'polypeptide(L)'
;MARNSITSIAIQAKHYINGRKVNYQDIMYLYAGKQLYDCEHSVIITSGKVSDEAKAAASKLDVEILEDWLPKVLNRVNNTISFSKVWEKYILPVAREKIYTISGKENTIVKVTMEDIERISSNGKKSKIDIDIFRRCYHFIIENGSLTKEYINQIYPKRASAFIFVVLAKIPFFEIVNEPRLTLRLIKEKYNL
;
A
#
# COMPACT_ATOMS: atom_id res chain seq x y z
N MET A 1 -12.40 9.19 3.01
CA MET A 1 -13.26 9.88 3.99
C MET A 1 -12.62 9.72 5.37
N ALA A 2 -12.60 10.78 6.16
CA ALA A 2 -12.27 10.76 7.59
C ALA A 2 -13.52 11.18 8.38
N ARG A 3 -13.78 10.55 9.52
CA ARG A 3 -14.97 10.83 10.34
C ARG A 3 -14.60 10.73 11.82
N ASN A 4 -15.08 11.67 12.62
CA ASN A 4 -15.10 11.57 14.09
C ASN A 4 -16.56 11.66 14.58
N SER A 5 -16.78 11.79 15.89
CA SER A 5 -18.13 11.81 16.48
C SER A 5 -18.97 13.04 16.09
N ILE A 6 -18.36 14.07 15.50
CA ILE A 6 -18.99 15.37 15.26
C ILE A 6 -18.96 15.75 13.77
N THR A 7 -17.91 15.34 13.04
CA THR A 7 -17.61 15.85 11.70
C THR A 7 -17.22 14.73 10.74
N SER A 8 -17.54 14.92 9.47
CA SER A 8 -17.12 14.02 8.40
C SER A 8 -16.58 14.76 7.19
N ILE A 9 -15.44 14.30 6.69
CA ILE A 9 -14.67 14.96 5.64
C ILE A 9 -14.42 13.99 4.49
N ALA A 10 -14.85 14.34 3.29
CA ALA A 10 -14.44 13.69 2.06
C ALA A 10 -13.03 14.16 1.70
N ILE A 11 -12.09 13.23 1.55
CA ILE A 11 -10.68 13.54 1.30
C ILE A 11 -10.25 12.82 0.04
N GLN A 12 -9.68 13.56 -0.90
CA GLN A 12 -9.00 13.00 -2.07
C GLN A 12 -7.56 13.51 -2.13
N ALA A 13 -6.60 12.58 -2.13
CA ALA A 13 -5.20 12.89 -2.27
C ALA A 13 -4.71 12.53 -3.69
N LYS A 14 -3.95 13.43 -4.33
CA LYS A 14 -3.39 13.25 -5.67
C LYS A 14 -1.90 13.59 -5.69
N HIS A 15 -1.07 12.57 -5.87
CA HIS A 15 0.35 12.75 -6.14
C HIS A 15 0.58 12.71 -7.65
N TYR A 16 0.81 13.86 -8.25
CA TYR A 16 1.16 13.97 -9.67
C TYR A 16 2.64 14.33 -9.82
N ILE A 17 3.34 13.57 -10.66
CA ILE A 17 4.74 13.78 -11.04
C ILE A 17 4.75 14.35 -12.47
N ASN A 18 5.79 15.13 -12.83
CA ASN A 18 5.99 15.71 -14.18
C ASN A 18 5.01 16.82 -14.59
N GLY A 19 4.68 17.75 -13.67
CA GLY A 19 3.93 18.97 -14.01
C GLY A 19 2.44 18.77 -14.29
N ARG A 20 1.93 17.54 -14.22
CA ARG A 20 0.49 17.26 -14.29
C ARG A 20 -0.23 17.93 -13.13
N LYS A 21 -1.33 18.62 -13.45
CA LYS A 21 -2.18 19.33 -12.49
C LYS A 21 -3.45 18.54 -12.19
N VAL A 22 -3.99 18.74 -11.00
CA VAL A 22 -5.39 18.38 -10.68
C VAL A 22 -6.33 19.15 -11.60
N ASN A 23 -7.29 18.43 -12.20
CA ASN A 23 -8.24 18.99 -13.15
C ASN A 23 -9.65 19.08 -12.56
N TYR A 24 -10.58 19.73 -13.27
CA TYR A 24 -11.94 19.97 -12.76
C TYR A 24 -12.72 18.66 -12.49
N GLN A 25 -12.42 17.57 -13.21
CA GLN A 25 -13.08 16.28 -13.00
C GLN A 25 -12.72 15.70 -11.64
N ASP A 26 -11.46 15.84 -11.20
CA ASP A 26 -11.03 15.43 -9.86
C ASP A 26 -11.84 16.14 -8.76
N ILE A 27 -12.21 17.42 -8.98
CA ILE A 27 -13.06 18.21 -8.07
C ILE A 27 -14.51 17.71 -8.10
N MET A 28 -15.08 17.51 -9.30
CA MET A 28 -16.45 17.02 -9.47
C MET A 28 -16.66 15.65 -8.81
N TYR A 29 -15.70 14.74 -8.94
CA TYR A 29 -15.75 13.43 -8.30
C TYR A 29 -15.67 13.51 -6.78
N LEU A 30 -14.80 14.35 -6.24
CA LEU A 30 -14.72 14.57 -4.79
C LEU A 30 -16.02 15.17 -4.25
N TYR A 31 -16.60 16.15 -4.95
CA TYR A 31 -17.89 16.74 -4.59
C TYR A 31 -19.02 15.71 -4.63
N ALA A 32 -19.11 14.89 -5.68
CA ALA A 32 -20.09 13.81 -5.75
C ALA A 32 -19.91 12.81 -4.59
N GLY A 33 -18.66 12.47 -4.24
CA GLY A 33 -18.34 11.65 -3.08
C GLY A 33 -18.76 12.30 -1.75
N LYS A 34 -18.58 13.62 -1.59
CA LYS A 34 -19.05 14.37 -0.42
C LYS A 34 -20.57 14.18 -0.25
N GLN A 35 -21.34 14.38 -1.31
CA GLN A 35 -22.80 14.23 -1.27
C GLN A 35 -23.25 12.79 -1.03
N LEU A 36 -22.63 11.83 -1.72
CA LEU A 36 -23.00 10.42 -1.64
C LEU A 36 -22.83 9.83 -0.23
N TYR A 37 -21.87 10.33 0.54
CA TYR A 37 -21.54 9.84 1.87
C TYR A 37 -21.91 10.81 3.00
N ASP A 38 -22.75 11.81 2.69
CA ASP A 38 -23.22 12.83 3.62
C ASP A 38 -22.07 13.48 4.41
N CYS A 39 -20.99 13.84 3.71
CA CYS A 39 -19.84 14.52 4.32
C CYS A 39 -20.09 16.03 4.44
N GLU A 40 -19.75 16.59 5.59
CA GLU A 40 -19.91 18.03 5.86
C GLU A 40 -18.90 18.85 5.05
N HIS A 41 -17.67 18.38 4.98
CA HIS A 41 -16.57 19.07 4.30
C HIS A 41 -15.91 18.19 3.25
N SER A 42 -15.20 18.83 2.32
CA SER A 42 -14.37 18.15 1.35
C SER A 42 -13.07 18.88 1.11
N VAL A 43 -11.98 18.12 1.03
CA VAL A 43 -10.64 18.65 0.76
C VAL A 43 -9.93 17.81 -0.30
N ILE A 44 -9.36 18.48 -1.30
CA ILE A 44 -8.42 17.90 -2.23
C ILE A 44 -6.99 18.28 -1.83
N ILE A 45 -6.15 17.26 -1.71
CA ILE A 45 -4.75 17.41 -1.29
C ILE A 45 -3.88 16.99 -2.46
N THR A 46 -2.93 17.82 -2.87
CA THR A 46 -2.00 17.46 -3.94
C THR A 46 -0.59 17.93 -3.66
N SER A 47 0.38 17.11 -4.06
CA SER A 47 1.80 17.46 -4.02
C SER A 47 2.21 18.42 -5.14
N GLY A 48 1.33 18.67 -6.10
CA GLY A 48 1.57 19.53 -7.25
C GLY A 48 0.60 20.70 -7.29
N LYS A 49 0.31 21.15 -8.52
CA LYS A 49 -0.61 22.28 -8.75
C LYS A 49 -2.01 21.82 -9.16
N VAL A 50 -2.97 22.71 -9.02
CA VAL A 50 -4.36 22.61 -9.46
C VAL A 50 -4.56 23.58 -10.62
N SER A 51 -5.25 23.14 -11.67
CA SER A 51 -5.60 23.99 -12.83
C SER A 51 -6.56 25.11 -12.43
N ASP A 52 -6.58 26.21 -13.19
CA ASP A 52 -7.43 27.36 -12.87
C ASP A 52 -8.92 27.02 -12.98
N GLU A 53 -9.29 26.16 -13.94
CA GLU A 53 -10.65 25.64 -14.07
C GLU A 53 -11.04 24.80 -12.85
N ALA A 54 -10.12 24.00 -12.32
CA ALA A 54 -10.35 23.22 -11.11
C ALA A 54 -10.47 24.12 -9.86
N LYS A 55 -9.70 25.20 -9.76
CA LYS A 55 -9.83 26.20 -8.69
C LYS A 55 -11.18 26.90 -8.74
N ALA A 56 -11.64 27.27 -9.94
CA ALA A 56 -12.97 27.85 -10.14
C ALA A 56 -14.10 26.87 -9.76
N ALA A 57 -13.97 25.59 -10.10
CA ALA A 57 -14.91 24.56 -9.69
C ALA A 57 -14.92 24.36 -8.17
N ALA A 58 -13.75 24.28 -7.54
CA ALA A 58 -13.62 24.07 -6.11
C ALA A 58 -14.26 25.20 -5.28
N SER A 59 -14.06 26.45 -5.72
CA SER A 59 -14.70 27.61 -5.10
C SER A 59 -16.23 27.57 -5.17
N LYS A 60 -16.80 27.11 -6.30
CA LYS A 60 -18.26 27.00 -6.46
C LYS A 60 -18.88 25.84 -5.69
N LEU A 61 -18.10 24.78 -5.46
CA LEU A 61 -18.58 23.52 -4.87
C LEU A 61 -18.19 23.35 -3.40
N ASP A 62 -17.60 24.39 -2.79
CA ASP A 62 -17.13 24.36 -1.40
C ASP A 62 -16.16 23.17 -1.14
N VAL A 63 -15.16 23.07 -2.01
CA VAL A 63 -14.06 22.10 -1.92
C VAL A 63 -12.79 22.84 -1.52
N GLU A 64 -12.23 22.51 -0.35
CA GLU A 64 -10.95 23.03 0.11
C GLU A 64 -9.81 22.45 -0.74
N ILE A 65 -8.79 23.28 -1.04
CA ILE A 65 -7.61 22.88 -1.81
C ILE A 65 -6.36 23.04 -0.94
N LEU A 66 -5.56 21.97 -0.86
CA LEU A 66 -4.19 22.01 -0.36
C LEU A 66 -3.22 21.68 -1.50
N GLU A 67 -2.66 22.72 -2.14
CA GLU A 67 -1.58 22.63 -3.14
C GLU A 67 -0.22 22.49 -2.48
N ASP A 68 0.75 21.94 -3.24
CA ASP A 68 2.14 21.75 -2.82
C ASP A 68 2.28 21.04 -1.46
N TRP A 69 1.26 20.27 -1.08
CA TRP A 69 1.24 19.56 0.18
C TRP A 69 2.04 18.28 0.00
N LEU A 70 3.24 18.29 0.57
CA LEU A 70 4.01 17.08 0.78
C LEU A 70 3.73 16.61 2.20
N PRO A 71 3.49 15.30 2.41
CA PRO A 71 3.49 14.78 3.75
C PRO A 71 4.82 15.15 4.37
N LYS A 72 4.79 15.89 5.49
CA LYS A 72 5.97 16.01 6.34
C LYS A 72 6.37 14.57 6.61
N VAL A 73 7.56 14.18 6.14
CA VAL A 73 8.16 12.92 6.56
C VAL A 73 8.17 13.05 8.07
N LEU A 74 7.26 12.34 8.73
CA LEU A 74 7.33 12.20 10.16
C LEU A 74 8.65 11.48 10.35
N ASN A 75 9.69 12.25 10.70
CA ASN A 75 10.88 11.73 11.34
C ASN A 75 10.45 11.22 12.72
N ARG A 76 9.54 10.24 12.75
CA ARG A 76 9.64 9.21 13.76
C ARG A 76 11.00 8.62 13.44
N VAL A 77 12.00 9.02 14.22
CA VAL A 77 13.20 8.22 14.44
C VAL A 77 12.71 6.95 15.15
N ASN A 78 11.93 6.15 14.44
CA ASN A 78 11.86 4.76 14.71
C ASN A 78 13.14 4.22 14.08
N ASN A 79 13.85 3.35 14.78
CA ASN A 79 14.90 2.50 14.23
C ASN A 79 14.32 1.51 13.18
N THR A 80 13.30 1.92 12.43
CA THR A 80 12.59 1.11 11.45
C THR A 80 13.49 0.89 10.26
N ILE A 81 13.84 -0.37 10.02
CA ILE A 81 14.58 -0.79 8.84
C ILE A 81 13.76 -0.37 7.61
N SER A 82 14.36 0.35 6.68
CA SER A 82 13.67 0.78 5.46
C SER A 82 13.28 -0.41 4.60
N PHE A 83 12.07 -0.42 4.02
CA PHE A 83 11.61 -1.51 3.15
C PHE A 83 12.59 -1.81 2.01
N SER A 84 13.21 -0.79 1.39
CA SER A 84 14.18 -1.00 0.30
C SER A 84 15.39 -1.84 0.75
N LYS A 85 15.94 -1.57 1.94
CA LYS A 85 17.03 -2.39 2.53
C LYS A 85 16.59 -3.81 2.85
N VAL A 86 15.36 -3.98 3.36
CA VAL A 86 14.78 -5.30 3.64
C VAL A 86 14.61 -6.10 2.34
N TRP A 87 14.10 -5.45 1.30
CA TRP A 87 13.90 -6.04 -0.01
C TRP A 87 15.23 -6.49 -0.62
N GLU A 88 16.22 -5.61 -0.67
CA GLU A 88 17.56 -5.89 -1.20
C GLU A 88 18.24 -7.03 -0.44
N LYS A 89 18.15 -7.03 0.89
CA LYS A 89 18.85 -8.01 1.73
C LYS A 89 18.18 -9.38 1.77
N TYR A 90 16.84 -9.44 1.79
CA TYR A 90 16.12 -10.68 2.09
C TYR A 90 15.20 -11.19 0.99
N ILE A 91 14.77 -10.34 0.05
CA ILE A 91 13.81 -10.74 -1.00
C ILE A 91 14.48 -10.85 -2.37
N LEU A 92 15.36 -9.90 -2.72
CA LEU A 92 16.13 -9.92 -3.95
C LEU A 92 16.95 -11.23 -4.11
N PRO A 93 17.60 -11.77 -3.06
CA PRO A 93 18.35 -13.03 -3.17
C PRO A 93 17.49 -14.27 -3.39
N VAL A 94 16.18 -14.19 -3.17
CA VAL A 94 15.23 -15.32 -3.32
C VAL A 94 14.94 -15.59 -4.81
N ALA A 95 15.52 -14.81 -5.73
CA ALA A 95 15.48 -15.10 -7.14
C ALA A 95 16.00 -16.52 -7.43
N ARG A 96 15.30 -17.26 -8.29
CA ARG A 96 15.59 -18.66 -8.67
C ARG A 96 15.32 -19.69 -7.57
N GLU A 97 14.78 -19.31 -6.42
CA GLU A 97 14.27 -20.28 -5.45
C GLU A 97 12.90 -20.84 -5.85
N LYS A 98 12.65 -22.08 -5.42
CA LYS A 98 11.30 -22.64 -5.33
C LYS A 98 10.71 -22.27 -3.97
N ILE A 99 9.56 -21.61 -3.97
CA ILE A 99 8.80 -21.30 -2.77
C ILE A 99 7.54 -22.14 -2.73
N TYR A 100 7.35 -22.85 -1.63
CA TYR A 100 6.11 -23.56 -1.35
C TYR A 100 5.20 -22.68 -0.51
N THR A 101 3.95 -22.54 -0.96
CA THR A 101 2.90 -21.96 -0.11
C THR A 101 2.67 -22.86 1.10
N ILE A 102 2.00 -22.34 2.12
CA ILE A 102 1.62 -23.10 3.31
C ILE A 102 0.72 -24.30 2.97
N SER A 103 -0.06 -24.20 1.89
CA SER A 103 -0.84 -25.32 1.35
C SER A 103 -0.02 -26.33 0.54
N GLY A 104 1.31 -26.23 0.50
CA GLY A 104 2.21 -27.10 -0.26
C GLY A 104 2.32 -26.79 -1.75
N LYS A 105 1.58 -25.80 -2.29
CA LYS A 105 1.65 -25.45 -3.72
C LYS A 105 2.95 -24.74 -4.07
N GLU A 106 3.68 -25.26 -5.05
CA GLU A 106 4.94 -24.73 -5.54
C GLU A 106 4.76 -23.42 -6.33
N ASN A 107 5.74 -22.53 -6.21
CA ASN A 107 5.94 -21.35 -7.04
C ASN A 107 7.42 -21.23 -7.37
N THR A 108 7.75 -21.13 -8.64
CA THR A 108 9.12 -20.90 -9.10
C THR A 108 9.32 -19.41 -9.32
N ILE A 109 10.28 -18.80 -8.62
CA ILE A 109 10.64 -17.40 -8.82
C ILE A 109 11.59 -17.30 -10.00
N VAL A 110 11.15 -16.65 -11.06
CA VAL A 110 11.94 -16.47 -12.29
C VAL A 110 12.90 -15.30 -12.12
N LYS A 111 12.41 -14.19 -11.55
CA LYS A 111 13.15 -12.94 -11.41
C LYS A 111 12.60 -12.14 -10.23
N VAL A 112 13.50 -11.48 -9.51
CA VAL A 112 13.16 -10.44 -8.52
C VAL A 112 13.92 -9.18 -8.94
N THR A 113 13.24 -8.05 -8.94
CA THR A 113 13.80 -6.73 -9.24
C THR A 113 13.46 -5.76 -8.12
N MET A 114 13.88 -4.50 -8.23
CA MET A 114 13.43 -3.43 -7.32
C MET A 114 12.01 -2.92 -7.64
N GLU A 115 11.34 -3.49 -8.64
CA GLU A 115 9.99 -3.11 -9.08
C GLU A 115 8.98 -4.24 -8.93
N ASP A 116 9.42 -5.50 -8.95
CA ASP A 116 8.51 -6.64 -9.05
C ASP A 116 9.15 -8.00 -8.73
N ILE A 117 8.27 -8.99 -8.64
CA ILE A 117 8.60 -10.41 -8.70
C ILE A 117 7.88 -11.07 -9.87
N GLU A 118 8.64 -11.73 -10.74
CA GLU A 118 8.12 -12.65 -11.74
C GLU A 118 8.16 -14.08 -11.21
N ARG A 119 7.03 -14.77 -11.26
CA ARG A 119 6.90 -16.18 -10.85
C ARG A 119 6.15 -17.03 -11.86
N ILE A 120 6.33 -18.34 -11.75
CA ILE A 120 5.49 -19.37 -12.36
C ILE A 120 4.77 -20.09 -11.22
N SER A 121 3.43 -20.12 -11.25
CA SER A 121 2.64 -20.82 -10.23
C SER A 121 2.62 -22.33 -10.44
N SER A 122 2.11 -23.07 -9.45
CA SER A 122 1.91 -24.53 -9.52
C SER A 122 1.15 -25.02 -10.75
N ASN A 123 0.35 -24.16 -11.38
CA ASN A 123 -0.44 -24.49 -12.57
C ASN A 123 0.28 -24.06 -13.87
N GLY A 124 1.58 -23.77 -13.81
CA GLY A 124 2.38 -23.31 -14.95
C GLY A 124 2.13 -21.86 -15.39
N LYS A 125 1.29 -21.09 -14.67
CA LYS A 125 0.95 -19.72 -15.07
C LYS A 125 2.04 -18.74 -14.66
N LYS A 126 2.65 -18.07 -15.63
CA LYS A 126 3.55 -16.94 -15.40
C LYS A 126 2.76 -15.72 -14.91
N SER A 127 3.27 -15.04 -13.89
CA SER A 127 2.67 -13.80 -13.38
C SER A 127 3.72 -12.86 -12.80
N LYS A 128 3.43 -11.56 -12.91
CA LYS A 128 4.22 -10.46 -12.36
C LYS A 128 3.47 -9.84 -11.19
N ILE A 129 4.15 -9.64 -10.06
CA ILE A 129 3.59 -9.04 -8.85
C ILE A 129 4.44 -7.81 -8.52
N ASP A 130 3.80 -6.65 -8.48
CA ASP A 130 4.42 -5.36 -8.22
C ASP A 130 4.97 -5.27 -6.79
N ILE A 131 6.13 -4.64 -6.61
CA ILE A 131 6.76 -4.41 -5.30
C ILE A 131 5.83 -3.66 -4.32
N ASP A 132 4.93 -2.81 -4.84
CA ASP A 132 4.05 -1.97 -4.01
C ASP A 132 3.15 -2.78 -3.08
N ILE A 133 2.70 -3.98 -3.48
CA ILE A 133 1.88 -4.80 -2.58
C ILE A 133 2.70 -5.30 -1.39
N PHE A 134 3.96 -5.66 -1.61
CA PHE A 134 4.87 -6.09 -0.55
C PHE A 134 5.23 -4.93 0.37
N ARG A 135 5.51 -3.75 -0.19
CA ARG A 135 5.77 -2.51 0.54
C ARG A 135 4.60 -2.15 1.45
N ARG A 136 3.37 -2.20 0.92
CA ARG A 136 2.15 -1.95 1.67
C ARG A 136 1.95 -2.94 2.82
N CYS A 137 2.13 -4.23 2.55
CA CYS A 137 2.02 -5.26 3.60
C CYS A 137 3.10 -5.08 4.68
N TYR A 138 4.35 -4.79 4.28
CA TYR A 138 5.44 -4.52 5.20
C TYR A 138 5.10 -3.38 6.16
N HIS A 139 4.74 -2.21 5.64
CA HIS A 139 4.40 -1.06 6.48
C HIS A 139 3.21 -1.34 7.39
N PHE A 140 2.20 -2.05 6.88
CA PHE A 140 1.06 -2.45 7.71
C PHE A 140 1.49 -3.32 8.90
N ILE A 141 2.37 -4.31 8.69
CA ILE A 141 2.88 -5.17 9.77
C ILE A 141 3.74 -4.38 10.76
N ILE A 142 4.59 -3.46 10.28
CA ILE A 142 5.41 -2.61 11.15
C ILE A 142 4.53 -1.71 12.03
N GLU A 143 3.43 -1.18 11.49
CA GLU A 143 2.52 -0.28 12.21
C GLU A 143 1.58 -1.02 13.17
N ASN A 144 1.06 -2.18 12.76
CA ASN A 144 -0.02 -2.88 13.47
C ASN A 144 0.48 -4.15 14.20
N GLY A 145 1.74 -4.52 14.02
CA GLY A 145 2.37 -5.72 14.59
C GLY A 145 2.02 -7.04 13.87
N SER A 146 0.95 -7.08 13.08
CA SER A 146 0.57 -8.30 12.35
C SER A 146 -0.34 -8.02 11.15
N LEU A 147 -0.46 -9.00 10.25
CA LEU A 147 -1.28 -8.94 9.05
C LEU A 147 -1.84 -10.32 8.71
N THR A 148 -3.13 -10.40 8.38
CA THR A 148 -3.77 -11.66 7.99
C THR A 148 -3.72 -11.87 6.48
N LYS A 149 -3.83 -13.13 6.04
CA LYS A 149 -3.95 -13.44 4.61
C LYS A 149 -5.21 -12.82 3.98
N GLU A 150 -6.30 -12.72 4.75
CA GLU A 150 -7.55 -12.08 4.32
C GLU A 150 -7.34 -10.60 4.00
N TYR A 151 -6.54 -9.89 4.80
CA TYR A 151 -6.19 -8.49 4.51
C TYR A 151 -5.50 -8.36 3.14
N ILE A 152 -4.55 -9.24 2.82
CA ILE A 152 -3.90 -9.24 1.49
C ILE A 152 -4.93 -9.43 0.38
N ASN A 153 -5.90 -10.34 0.55
CA ASN A 153 -6.94 -10.56 -0.46
C ASN A 153 -7.79 -9.30 -0.70
N GLN A 154 -8.03 -8.48 0.34
CA GLN A 154 -8.80 -7.24 0.22
C GLN A 154 -8.03 -6.16 -0.54
N ILE A 155 -6.72 -6.02 -0.27
CA ILE A 155 -5.89 -4.97 -0.89
C ILE A 155 -5.25 -5.40 -2.23
N TYR A 156 -5.26 -6.69 -2.55
CA TYR A 156 -4.70 -7.26 -3.76
C TYR A 156 -5.69 -8.23 -4.42
N PRO A 157 -6.52 -7.76 -5.37
CA PRO A 157 -7.59 -8.55 -5.97
C PRO A 157 -7.09 -9.70 -6.86
N LYS A 158 -5.79 -9.74 -7.19
CA LYS A 158 -5.20 -10.83 -7.97
C LYS A 158 -4.93 -12.03 -7.07
N ARG A 159 -5.15 -13.25 -7.59
CA ARG A 159 -4.92 -14.52 -6.87
C ARG A 159 -3.43 -14.81 -6.62
N ALA A 160 -2.83 -14.11 -5.66
CA ALA A 160 -1.44 -14.36 -5.23
C ALA A 160 -1.17 -14.12 -3.74
N SER A 161 -2.19 -13.91 -2.91
CA SER A 161 -2.01 -13.65 -1.47
C SER A 161 -1.18 -14.70 -0.76
N ALA A 162 -1.40 -15.98 -1.03
CA ALA A 162 -0.60 -17.07 -0.45
C ALA A 162 0.90 -16.98 -0.81
N PHE A 163 1.22 -16.54 -2.02
CA PHE A 163 2.60 -16.35 -2.45
C PHE A 163 3.22 -15.13 -1.76
N ILE A 164 2.53 -13.99 -1.76
CA ILE A 164 2.97 -12.75 -1.10
C ILE A 164 3.29 -13.04 0.38
N PHE A 165 2.40 -13.79 1.02
CA PHE A 165 2.54 -14.18 2.43
C PHE A 165 3.84 -14.94 2.71
N VAL A 166 4.17 -15.96 1.91
CA VAL A 166 5.40 -16.75 2.12
C VAL A 166 6.65 -15.98 1.72
N VAL A 167 6.60 -15.12 0.69
CA VAL A 167 7.73 -14.25 0.35
C VAL A 167 8.06 -13.31 1.50
N LEU A 168 7.05 -12.66 2.10
CA LEU A 168 7.29 -11.79 3.26
C LEU A 168 7.81 -12.59 4.47
N ALA A 169 7.39 -13.83 4.65
CA ALA A 169 7.91 -14.71 5.70
C ALA A 169 9.40 -15.08 5.56
N LYS A 170 10.06 -14.77 4.42
CA LYS A 170 11.52 -14.87 4.29
C LYS A 170 12.27 -13.79 5.07
N ILE A 171 11.58 -12.72 5.47
CA ILE A 171 12.15 -11.65 6.27
C ILE A 171 12.33 -12.15 7.71
N PRO A 172 13.56 -12.16 8.29
CA PRO A 172 13.84 -12.86 9.55
C PRO A 172 13.06 -12.41 10.79
N PHE A 173 12.53 -11.19 10.78
CA PHE A 173 11.74 -10.63 11.85
C PHE A 173 10.22 -10.74 11.60
N PHE A 174 9.81 -11.50 10.59
CA PHE A 174 8.43 -11.92 10.39
C PHE A 174 8.30 -13.42 10.64
N GLU A 175 7.20 -13.82 11.28
CA GLU A 175 6.84 -15.22 11.47
C GLU A 175 5.41 -15.50 11.05
N ILE A 176 5.18 -16.74 10.62
CA ILE A 176 3.87 -17.26 10.30
C ILE A 176 3.29 -17.87 11.57
N VAL A 177 2.12 -17.39 11.98
CA VAL A 177 1.34 -17.92 13.10
C VAL A 177 -0.02 -18.39 12.57
N ASN A 178 -0.51 -19.53 13.08
CA ASN A 178 -1.74 -20.16 12.61
C ASN A 178 -2.80 -20.29 13.71
N GLU A 179 -3.13 -19.21 14.42
CA GLU A 179 -4.15 -19.19 15.48
C GLU A 179 -4.79 -17.79 15.63
N PRO A 180 -6.13 -17.62 15.52
CA PRO A 180 -7.13 -18.50 14.89
C PRO A 180 -7.15 -18.41 13.35
N ARG A 181 -6.37 -17.50 12.77
CA ARG A 181 -6.23 -17.31 11.32
C ARG A 181 -4.75 -17.21 10.96
N LEU A 182 -4.47 -17.56 9.72
CA LEU A 182 -3.12 -17.48 9.19
C LEU A 182 -2.63 -16.01 9.13
N THR A 183 -1.65 -15.70 9.96
CA THR A 183 -1.19 -14.35 10.27
C THR A 183 0.32 -14.24 10.16
N LEU A 184 0.80 -13.17 9.53
CA LEU A 184 2.21 -12.80 9.53
C LEU A 184 2.42 -11.79 10.66
N ARG A 185 3.24 -12.15 11.65
CA ARG A 185 3.47 -11.35 12.86
C ARG A 185 4.90 -10.82 12.90
N LEU A 186 5.06 -9.61 13.42
CA LEU A 186 6.36 -8.99 13.71
C LEU A 186 6.96 -9.57 14.99
N ILE A 187 8.19 -10.09 14.91
CA ILE A 187 9.02 -10.46 16.07
C ILE A 187 9.80 -9.21 16.49
N LYS A 188 9.32 -8.50 17.52
CA LYS A 188 9.88 -7.21 17.94
C LYS A 188 11.37 -7.31 18.34
N GLU A 189 11.77 -8.42 18.94
CA GLU A 189 13.13 -8.68 19.40
C GLU A 189 14.13 -8.74 18.23
N LYS A 190 13.69 -9.23 17.07
CA LYS A 190 14.53 -9.35 15.86
C LYS A 190 14.51 -8.11 14.98
N TYR A 191 13.61 -7.17 15.25
CA TYR A 191 13.42 -5.96 14.45
C TYR A 191 14.30 -4.79 14.89
N ASN A 192 14.72 -4.77 16.16
CA ASN A 192 15.55 -3.70 16.75
C ASN A 192 17.07 -3.98 16.66
N LEU A 193 17.49 -4.97 15.87
CA LEU A 193 18.88 -5.31 15.56
C LEU A 193 19.22 -4.85 14.13
#